data_AF-A0A0Q8Y508-F1
#
_entry.id   AF-A0A0Q8Y508-F1
#
_cell.length_a   1.000
_cell.length_b   1.000
_cell.length_c   1.000
_cell.angle_alpha   90.00
_cell.angle_beta   90.00
_cell.angle_gamma   90.00
#
_symmetry.space_group_name_H-M   'P 1'
#
loop_
_entity.id
_entity.type
_entity.pdbx_description
1 polymer ?
#
loop_
_entity_poly.entity_id
_entity_poly.type
_entity_poly.pdbx_seq_one_letter_code
_entity_poly.pdbx_strand_id
1 'polypeptide(L)'
;MSEILRKGDIGQAVADLQADLRRAGYAVERTAIYDNGTRDAVAALQGATGLVVDGAYGPKSRAALANFDVSRLMRESDLIAAADRLGVPLASIKAVNEVESRGRGFLADGRPVILYERHVFWKQLVAHGVDPAAYAERTAILSRQRGGYAGGAAEYVRLASAMQIHAAAAQEAASWGAFQVMGYHWKALGFADIESFVATQYRSEGDQLATFTAFVLADTTLHRALKARKWAQFARLYNGPAYAENLYDTKLARAYARFAGEESEAVA
;
A
#
# COMPACT_ATOMS: atom_id res chain seq x y z
N MET A 1 -12.75 14.84 1.12
CA MET A 1 -11.40 14.26 1.32
C MET A 1 -10.58 15.29 2.08
N SER A 2 -9.89 14.92 3.16
CA SER A 2 -9.01 15.90 3.84
C SER A 2 -7.78 16.13 2.97
N GLU A 3 -7.48 17.40 2.69
CA GLU A 3 -6.30 17.83 1.94
C GLU A 3 -5.00 17.36 2.60
N ILE A 4 -4.05 16.87 1.81
CA ILE A 4 -2.69 16.55 2.26
C ILE A 4 -1.87 17.82 2.12
N LEU A 5 -1.29 18.31 3.21
CA LEU A 5 -0.45 19.52 3.18
C LEU A 5 1.02 19.17 2.96
N ARG A 6 1.70 19.94 2.11
CA ARG A 6 3.07 19.70 1.64
C ARG A 6 3.80 21.03 1.42
N LYS A 7 5.12 20.95 1.25
CA LYS A 7 5.97 22.12 0.97
C LYS A 7 5.41 22.95 -0.19
N GLY A 8 5.25 24.25 0.04
CA GLY A 8 4.68 25.21 -0.92
C GLY A 8 3.19 25.51 -0.73
N ASP A 9 2.46 24.72 0.04
CA ASP A 9 1.05 25.02 0.35
C ASP A 9 0.96 26.27 1.24
N ILE A 10 -0.07 27.10 1.02
CA ILE A 10 -0.28 28.36 1.73
C ILE A 10 -1.75 28.46 2.17
N GLY A 11 -1.98 28.94 3.39
CA GLY A 11 -3.31 29.35 3.84
C GLY A 11 -3.64 28.92 5.26
N GLN A 12 -4.92 29.07 5.62
CA GLN A 12 -5.41 28.84 6.98
C GLN A 12 -5.15 27.41 7.45
N ALA A 13 -5.32 26.40 6.59
CA ALA A 13 -5.07 25.01 6.94
C ALA A 13 -3.61 24.75 7.40
N VAL A 14 -2.64 25.44 6.78
CA VAL A 14 -1.23 25.37 7.20
C VAL A 14 -1.02 26.12 8.52
N ALA A 15 -1.64 27.30 8.67
CA ALA A 15 -1.56 28.07 9.91
C ALA A 15 -2.14 27.31 11.12
N ASP A 16 -3.18 26.51 10.90
CA ASP A 16 -3.80 25.65 11.90
C ASP A 16 -2.87 24.47 12.24
N LEU A 17 -2.32 23.79 11.22
CA LEU A 17 -1.31 22.74 11.41
C LEU A 17 -0.12 23.25 12.24
N GLN A 18 0.44 24.41 11.90
CA GLN A 18 1.57 25.00 12.61
C GLN A 18 1.21 25.28 14.08
N ALA A 19 0.00 25.77 14.36
CA ALA A 19 -0.47 25.97 15.73
C ALA A 19 -0.62 24.65 16.50
N ASP A 20 -1.14 23.60 15.84
CA ASP A 20 -1.31 22.28 16.44
C ASP A 20 0.03 21.60 16.73
N LEU A 21 0.99 21.68 15.81
CA LEU A 21 2.36 21.19 15.99
C LEU A 21 3.06 21.88 17.17
N ARG A 22 2.95 23.21 17.29
CA ARG A 22 3.48 23.94 18.45
C ARG A 22 2.84 23.46 19.75
N ARG A 23 1.52 23.27 19.76
CA ARG A 23 0.79 22.79 20.95
C ARG A 23 1.25 21.38 21.34
N ALA A 24 1.61 20.55 20.37
CA ALA A 24 2.19 19.23 20.58
C ALA A 24 3.69 19.25 20.91
N GLY A 25 4.32 20.43 21.01
CA GLY A 25 5.71 20.60 21.44
C GLY A 25 6.74 20.66 20.31
N TYR A 26 6.34 20.69 19.04
CA TYR A 26 7.25 20.82 17.91
C TYR A 26 7.56 22.30 17.62
N ALA A 27 8.84 22.61 17.42
CA ALA A 27 9.28 23.97 17.08
C ALA A 27 8.92 24.31 15.62
N VAL A 28 7.98 25.23 15.42
CA VAL A 28 7.57 25.70 14.09
C VAL A 28 7.01 27.12 14.16
N GLU A 29 7.31 27.97 13.18
CA GLU A 29 6.69 29.29 13.06
C GLU A 29 5.30 29.21 12.41
N ARG A 30 4.46 30.24 12.61
CA ARG A 30 3.06 30.25 12.15
C ARG A 30 2.98 31.26 11.02
N THR A 31 3.61 30.88 9.92
CA THR A 31 3.77 31.68 8.71
C THR A 31 2.57 31.54 7.76
N ALA A 32 1.68 30.56 8.02
CA ALA A 32 0.65 30.10 7.08
C ALA A 32 1.21 29.59 5.74
N ILE A 33 2.52 29.32 5.67
CA ILE A 33 3.24 28.78 4.52
C ILE A 33 3.86 27.46 4.96
N TYR A 34 3.70 26.40 4.18
CA TYR A 34 4.33 25.11 4.46
C TYR A 34 5.77 25.20 3.98
N ASP A 35 6.59 25.85 4.80
CA ASP A 35 8.01 26.06 4.60
C ASP A 35 8.85 24.84 5.07
N ASN A 36 10.18 24.97 4.99
CA ASN A 36 11.10 23.94 5.48
C ASN A 36 10.91 23.67 6.99
N GLY A 37 10.63 24.70 7.79
CA GLY A 37 10.40 24.54 9.23
C GLY A 37 9.14 23.71 9.52
N THR A 38 8.07 23.94 8.75
CA THR A 38 6.83 23.16 8.85
C THR A 38 7.04 21.71 8.41
N ARG A 39 7.75 21.49 7.30
CA ARG A 39 8.15 20.14 6.86
C ARG A 39 8.93 19.42 7.95
N ASP A 40 9.91 20.08 8.55
CA ASP A 40 10.79 19.49 9.56
C ASP A 40 10.04 19.16 10.86
N ALA A 41 9.11 20.01 11.28
CA ALA A 41 8.24 19.72 12.41
C ALA A 41 7.32 18.51 12.14
N VAL A 42 6.77 18.38 10.93
CA VAL A 42 5.99 17.20 10.54
C VAL A 42 6.86 15.95 10.47
N ALA A 43 8.08 16.05 9.92
CA ALA A 43 9.03 14.94 9.89
C ALA A 43 9.44 14.49 11.31
N ALA A 44 9.61 15.43 12.24
CA ALA A 44 9.88 15.14 13.63
C ALA A 44 8.72 14.40 14.31
N LEU A 45 7.46 14.82 14.04
CA LEU A 45 6.27 14.10 14.49
C LEU A 45 6.22 12.67 13.95
N GLN A 46 6.48 12.50 12.66
CA GLN A 46 6.51 11.18 12.02
C GLN A 46 7.58 10.29 12.66
N GLY A 47 8.79 10.81 12.85
CA GLY A 47 9.88 10.09 13.50
C GLY A 47 9.57 9.71 14.95
N ALA A 48 9.02 10.63 15.74
CA ALA A 48 8.64 10.40 17.13
C ALA A 48 7.54 9.34 17.30
N THR A 49 6.69 9.16 16.29
CA THR A 49 5.59 8.18 16.28
C THR A 49 5.92 6.92 15.48
N GLY A 50 7.12 6.81 14.93
CA GLY A 50 7.59 5.68 14.13
C GLY A 50 6.97 5.59 12.74
N LEU A 51 6.15 6.55 12.33
CA LEU A 51 5.56 6.62 10.99
C LEU A 51 6.62 6.81 9.92
N VAL A 52 6.26 6.51 8.67
CA VAL A 52 7.08 6.85 7.49
C VAL A 52 7.40 8.35 7.49
N VAL A 53 8.69 8.67 7.43
CA VAL A 53 9.16 10.06 7.43
C VAL A 53 9.23 10.56 5.98
N ASP A 54 8.20 11.30 5.57
CA ASP A 54 8.06 11.91 4.24
C ASP A 54 7.88 13.44 4.30
N GLY A 55 7.71 14.01 5.50
CA GLY A 55 7.53 15.44 5.73
C GLY A 55 6.21 16.00 5.20
N ALA A 56 5.25 15.16 4.81
CA ALA A 56 3.93 15.55 4.35
C ALA A 56 2.87 15.33 5.45
N TYR A 57 1.98 16.31 5.63
CA TYR A 57 0.91 16.20 6.61
C TYR A 57 -0.35 15.59 6.00
N GLY A 58 -0.37 14.25 5.95
CA GLY A 58 -1.51 13.45 5.50
C GLY A 58 -2.37 12.88 6.64
N PRO A 59 -3.34 12.01 6.31
CA PRO A 59 -4.23 11.39 7.31
C PRO A 59 -3.51 10.62 8.43
N LYS A 60 -2.37 9.98 8.13
CA LYS A 60 -1.58 9.23 9.13
C LYS A 60 -0.89 10.18 10.12
N SER A 61 -0.24 11.23 9.63
CA SER A 61 0.36 12.29 10.46
C SER A 61 -0.70 13.01 11.30
N ARG A 62 -1.91 13.23 10.75
CA ARG A 62 -3.05 13.79 11.48
C ARG A 62 -3.52 12.88 12.62
N ALA A 63 -3.58 11.57 12.37
CA ALA A 63 -3.94 10.59 13.39
C ALA A 63 -2.90 10.57 14.53
N ALA A 64 -1.61 10.59 14.18
CA ALA A 64 -0.51 10.68 15.14
C ALA A 64 -0.57 11.98 15.98
N LEU A 65 -0.75 13.14 15.35
CA LEU A 65 -0.84 14.42 16.06
C LEU A 65 -2.03 14.48 17.02
N ALA A 66 -3.13 13.81 16.68
CA ALA A 66 -4.30 13.66 17.53
C ALA A 66 -4.20 12.50 18.54
N ASN A 67 -3.03 11.86 18.68
CA ASN A 67 -2.77 10.74 19.58
C ASN A 67 -3.67 9.51 19.38
N PHE A 68 -4.13 9.26 18.15
CA PHE A 68 -4.79 8.00 17.82
C PHE A 68 -3.78 6.84 17.75
N ASP A 69 -4.27 5.62 17.91
CA ASP A 69 -3.44 4.42 17.72
C ASP A 69 -2.96 4.31 16.27
N VAL A 70 -1.65 4.40 16.08
CA VAL A 70 -0.96 4.27 14.80
C VAL A 70 -0.20 2.95 14.68
N SER A 71 -0.39 2.01 15.62
CA SER A 71 0.40 0.78 15.72
C SER A 71 0.33 -0.11 14.49
N ARG A 72 -0.81 -0.10 13.78
CA ARG A 72 -1.07 -0.87 12.54
C ARG A 72 -0.65 -0.14 11.27
N LEU A 73 -0.27 1.14 11.35
CA LEU A 73 0.18 1.92 10.19
C LEU A 73 1.62 1.59 9.82
N MET A 74 1.97 1.85 8.56
CA MET A 74 3.31 1.65 8.03
C MET A 74 4.35 2.43 8.84
N ARG A 75 5.39 1.74 9.29
CA ARG A 75 6.50 2.34 10.02
C ARG A 75 7.72 2.53 9.14
N GLU A 76 8.56 3.51 9.50
CA GLU A 76 9.85 3.70 8.84
C GLU A 76 10.74 2.44 8.96
N SER A 77 10.69 1.76 10.11
CA SER A 77 11.40 0.50 10.36
C SER A 77 10.98 -0.62 9.40
N ASP A 78 9.71 -0.65 8.99
CA ASP A 78 9.21 -1.67 8.07
C ASP A 78 9.80 -1.45 6.67
N LEU A 79 9.92 -0.18 6.25
CA LEU A 79 10.56 0.20 4.99
C LEU A 79 12.06 -0.12 4.98
N ILE A 80 12.74 0.11 6.11
CA ILE A 80 14.16 -0.24 6.28
C ILE A 80 14.34 -1.76 6.18
N ALA A 81 13.54 -2.53 6.92
CA ALA A 81 13.60 -3.99 6.88
C ALA A 81 13.33 -4.55 5.47
N ALA A 82 12.38 -3.96 4.74
CA ALA A 82 12.11 -4.32 3.35
C ALA A 82 13.29 -3.96 2.42
N ALA A 83 13.91 -2.80 2.61
CA ALA A 83 15.06 -2.35 1.83
C ALA A 83 16.26 -3.28 2.01
N ASP A 84 16.57 -3.64 3.27
CA ASP A 84 17.63 -4.56 3.62
C ASP A 84 17.37 -5.95 3.02
N ARG A 85 16.15 -6.46 3.18
CA ARG A 85 15.75 -7.78 2.67
C ARG A 85 15.79 -7.86 1.14
N LEU A 86 15.48 -6.77 0.44
CA LEU A 86 15.57 -6.69 -1.02
C LEU A 86 16.97 -6.29 -1.50
N GLY A 87 17.87 -5.85 -0.63
CA GLY A 87 19.19 -5.34 -1.00
C GLY A 87 19.10 -4.14 -1.95
N VAL A 88 18.23 -3.19 -1.64
CA VAL A 88 18.01 -1.94 -2.40
C VAL A 88 18.10 -0.72 -1.48
N PRO A 89 18.37 0.49 -1.99
CA PRO A 89 18.33 1.70 -1.17
C PRO A 89 16.95 1.92 -0.55
N LEU A 90 16.89 2.46 0.67
CA LEU A 90 15.64 2.83 1.34
C LEU A 90 14.75 3.73 0.46
N ALA A 91 15.36 4.65 -0.29
CA ALA A 91 14.66 5.51 -1.25
C ALA A 91 13.86 4.72 -2.29
N SER A 92 14.32 3.53 -2.72
CA SER A 92 13.58 2.67 -3.64
C SER A 92 12.32 2.09 -2.99
N ILE A 93 12.38 1.69 -1.72
CA ILE A 93 11.21 1.18 -1.00
C ILE A 93 10.24 2.31 -0.65
N LYS A 94 10.74 3.49 -0.27
CA LYS A 94 9.89 4.68 -0.07
C LYS A 94 9.15 5.06 -1.36
N ALA A 95 9.83 5.03 -2.51
CA ALA A 95 9.21 5.28 -3.81
C ALA A 95 8.12 4.26 -4.15
N VAL A 96 8.41 2.96 -3.98
CA VAL A 96 7.43 1.89 -4.20
C VAL A 96 6.24 2.02 -3.24
N ASN A 97 6.49 2.26 -1.95
CA ASN A 97 5.44 2.46 -0.97
C ASN A 97 4.57 3.69 -1.28
N GLU A 98 5.12 4.77 -1.83
CA GLU A 98 4.31 5.93 -2.22
C GLU A 98 3.43 5.67 -3.45
N VAL A 99 3.95 4.93 -4.44
CA VAL A 99 3.32 4.82 -5.76
C VAL A 99 2.46 3.56 -5.90
N GLU A 100 2.92 2.43 -5.36
CA GLU A 100 2.29 1.12 -5.51
C GLU A 100 1.36 0.77 -4.33
N SER A 101 1.52 1.45 -3.20
CA SER A 101 0.55 1.33 -2.11
C SER A 101 -0.72 2.09 -2.45
N ARG A 102 -1.87 1.55 -2.06
CA ARG A 102 -3.13 2.31 -2.02
C ARG A 102 -3.14 3.42 -0.95
N GLY A 103 -2.03 3.67 -0.26
CA GLY A 103 -1.88 4.61 0.83
C GLY A 103 -2.45 4.09 2.16
N ARG A 104 -3.57 3.35 2.12
CA ARG A 104 -4.17 2.66 3.27
C ARG A 104 -4.29 1.17 3.00
N GLY A 105 -3.74 0.36 3.89
CA GLY A 105 -3.88 -1.09 3.88
C GLY A 105 -5.20 -1.60 4.45
N PHE A 106 -5.96 -0.74 5.12
CA PHE A 106 -7.21 -1.07 5.80
C PHE A 106 -8.36 -0.16 5.37
N LEU A 107 -9.57 -0.72 5.36
CA LEU A 107 -10.82 0.00 5.27
C LEU A 107 -11.12 0.72 6.59
N ALA A 108 -12.11 1.62 6.57
CA ALA A 108 -12.55 2.35 7.76
C ALA A 108 -13.06 1.44 8.89
N ASP A 109 -13.57 0.25 8.55
CA ASP A 109 -14.00 -0.78 9.51
C ASP A 109 -12.86 -1.66 10.05
N GLY A 110 -11.60 -1.36 9.69
CA GLY A 110 -10.41 -2.04 10.18
C GLY A 110 -10.04 -3.33 9.46
N ARG A 111 -10.85 -3.79 8.48
CA ARG A 111 -10.52 -4.95 7.63
C ARG A 111 -9.51 -4.55 6.55
N PRO A 112 -8.61 -5.45 6.11
CA PRO A 112 -7.70 -5.18 5.00
C PRO A 112 -8.46 -4.76 3.74
N VAL A 113 -7.87 -3.87 2.95
CA VAL A 113 -8.39 -3.60 1.62
C VAL A 113 -8.27 -4.88 0.79
N ILE A 114 -9.34 -5.28 0.12
CA ILE A 114 -9.33 -6.43 -0.79
C ILE A 114 -9.89 -6.05 -2.16
N LEU A 115 -9.53 -6.84 -3.17
CA LEU A 115 -10.26 -6.94 -4.42
C LEU A 115 -10.46 -8.42 -4.73
N TYR A 116 -11.71 -8.84 -4.88
CA TYR A 116 -12.05 -10.23 -5.17
C TYR A 116 -12.16 -10.46 -6.68
N GLU A 117 -11.45 -11.47 -7.17
CA GLU A 117 -11.35 -11.80 -8.59
C GLU A 117 -12.18 -13.04 -8.94
N ARG A 118 -13.43 -12.83 -9.38
CA ARG A 118 -14.36 -13.91 -9.74
C ARG A 118 -13.83 -14.92 -10.77
N HIS A 119 -12.89 -14.48 -11.60
CA HIS A 119 -12.22 -15.29 -12.61
C HIS A 119 -11.02 -16.08 -12.10
N VAL A 120 -10.39 -15.59 -11.04
CA VAL A 120 -9.41 -16.36 -10.28
C VAL A 120 -10.12 -17.41 -9.44
N PHE A 121 -11.27 -17.08 -8.84
CA PHE A 121 -12.05 -18.06 -8.08
C PHE A 121 -12.46 -19.27 -8.92
N TRP A 122 -12.85 -19.06 -10.18
CA TRP A 122 -13.06 -20.16 -11.13
C TRP A 122 -11.84 -21.08 -11.21
N LYS A 123 -10.64 -20.51 -11.39
CA LYS A 123 -9.39 -21.27 -11.50
C LYS A 123 -9.06 -21.99 -10.19
N GLN A 124 -9.24 -21.34 -9.05
CA GLN A 124 -8.95 -21.94 -7.74
C GLN A 124 -9.91 -23.08 -7.43
N LEU A 125 -11.22 -22.97 -7.72
CA LEU A 125 -12.15 -24.09 -7.59
C LEU A 125 -11.68 -25.32 -8.38
N VAL A 126 -11.28 -25.13 -9.64
CA VAL A 126 -10.71 -26.23 -10.45
C VAL A 126 -9.45 -26.80 -9.80
N ALA A 127 -8.55 -25.95 -9.29
CA ALA A 127 -7.32 -26.37 -8.63
C ALA A 127 -7.58 -27.18 -7.34
N HIS A 128 -8.69 -26.92 -6.66
CA HIS A 128 -9.17 -27.67 -5.49
C HIS A 128 -10.08 -28.86 -5.85
N GLY A 129 -10.22 -29.19 -7.14
CA GLY A 129 -11.04 -30.32 -7.60
C GLY A 129 -12.55 -30.09 -7.52
N VAL A 130 -12.99 -28.85 -7.38
CA VAL A 130 -14.41 -28.47 -7.37
C VAL A 130 -14.81 -27.99 -8.76
N ASP A 131 -15.89 -28.55 -9.31
CA ASP A 131 -16.42 -28.10 -10.61
C ASP A 131 -17.08 -26.71 -10.48
N PRO A 132 -16.52 -25.65 -11.09
CA PRO A 132 -17.12 -24.32 -11.02
C PRO A 132 -18.43 -24.24 -11.82
N ALA A 133 -18.66 -25.13 -12.79
CA ALA A 133 -19.88 -25.11 -13.60
C ALA A 133 -21.14 -25.34 -12.76
N ALA A 134 -21.02 -26.06 -11.63
CA ALA A 134 -22.10 -26.29 -10.67
C ALA A 134 -22.61 -25.00 -9.97
N TYR A 135 -21.86 -23.90 -10.06
CA TYR A 135 -22.18 -22.61 -9.44
C TYR A 135 -22.20 -21.44 -10.43
N ALA A 136 -22.25 -21.74 -11.74
CA ALA A 136 -22.11 -20.76 -12.81
C ALA A 136 -23.21 -19.69 -12.83
N GLU A 137 -24.36 -19.94 -12.19
CA GLU A 137 -25.44 -18.98 -12.00
C GLU A 137 -25.04 -17.80 -11.09
N ARG A 138 -24.04 -17.98 -10.24
CA ARG A 138 -23.56 -16.98 -9.26
C ARG A 138 -22.56 -15.99 -9.89
N THR A 139 -22.99 -15.32 -10.95
CA THR A 139 -22.15 -14.46 -11.82
C THR A 139 -21.45 -13.28 -11.12
N ALA A 140 -21.94 -12.87 -9.95
CA ALA A 140 -21.32 -11.84 -9.11
C ALA A 140 -19.99 -12.30 -8.48
N ILE A 141 -19.87 -13.59 -8.17
CA ILE A 141 -18.71 -14.19 -7.50
C ILE A 141 -17.94 -15.17 -8.38
N LEU A 142 -18.53 -15.63 -9.49
CA LEU A 142 -17.91 -16.63 -10.34
C LEU A 142 -18.12 -16.28 -11.83
N SER A 143 -17.04 -16.21 -12.61
CA SER A 143 -17.10 -16.00 -14.06
C SER A 143 -15.77 -16.41 -14.68
N ARG A 144 -15.72 -16.73 -15.98
CA ARG A 144 -14.43 -16.87 -16.69
C ARG A 144 -13.79 -15.52 -17.05
N GLN A 145 -14.57 -14.44 -16.99
CA GLN A 145 -14.12 -13.09 -17.31
C GLN A 145 -13.86 -12.26 -16.05
N ARG A 146 -12.84 -11.40 -16.12
CA ARG A 146 -12.54 -10.41 -15.07
C ARG A 146 -13.70 -9.44 -14.82
N GLY A 147 -13.63 -8.67 -13.73
CA GLY A 147 -14.63 -7.66 -13.41
C GLY A 147 -15.69 -8.10 -12.40
N GLY A 148 -16.82 -7.39 -12.42
CA GLY A 148 -17.87 -7.54 -11.40
C GLY A 148 -17.48 -6.94 -10.04
N TYR A 149 -16.52 -6.01 -10.04
CA TYR A 149 -16.02 -5.35 -8.83
C TYR A 149 -17.09 -4.43 -8.23
N ALA A 150 -17.33 -4.56 -6.93
CA ALA A 150 -18.15 -3.65 -6.14
C ALA A 150 -17.29 -2.56 -5.47
N GLY A 151 -16.05 -2.91 -5.10
CA GLY A 151 -15.10 -2.00 -4.46
C GLY A 151 -15.34 -1.77 -2.96
N GLY A 152 -14.28 -1.37 -2.25
CA GLY A 152 -14.33 -1.04 -0.83
C GLY A 152 -14.87 -2.19 0.04
N ALA A 153 -15.72 -1.86 1.02
CA ALA A 153 -16.30 -2.83 1.95
C ALA A 153 -17.22 -3.86 1.27
N ALA A 154 -17.79 -3.54 0.10
CA ALA A 154 -18.69 -4.44 -0.62
C ALA A 154 -17.96 -5.66 -1.24
N GLU A 155 -16.64 -5.59 -1.43
CA GLU A 155 -15.85 -6.75 -1.84
C GLU A 155 -15.90 -7.88 -0.81
N TYR A 156 -16.04 -7.57 0.48
CA TYR A 156 -16.20 -8.59 1.51
C TYR A 156 -17.52 -9.35 1.42
N VAL A 157 -18.58 -8.74 0.87
CA VAL A 157 -19.84 -9.45 0.61
C VAL A 157 -19.64 -10.49 -0.49
N ARG A 158 -18.90 -10.13 -1.54
CA ARG A 158 -18.54 -11.05 -2.62
C ARG A 158 -17.66 -12.19 -2.12
N LEU A 159 -16.60 -11.86 -1.36
CA LEU A 159 -15.72 -12.85 -0.75
C LEU A 159 -16.48 -13.79 0.19
N ALA A 160 -17.31 -13.27 1.10
CA ALA A 160 -18.07 -14.08 2.04
C ALA A 160 -19.05 -15.03 1.33
N SER A 161 -19.67 -14.60 0.23
CA SER A 161 -20.53 -15.44 -0.61
C SER A 161 -19.76 -16.54 -1.33
N ALA A 162 -18.54 -16.25 -1.83
CA ALA A 162 -17.65 -17.25 -2.41
C ALA A 162 -17.13 -18.26 -1.38
N MET A 163 -16.86 -17.82 -0.15
CA MET A 163 -16.44 -18.69 0.95
C MET A 163 -17.51 -19.70 1.36
N GLN A 164 -18.80 -19.45 1.06
CA GLN A 164 -19.87 -20.46 1.24
C GLN A 164 -19.74 -21.65 0.29
N ILE A 165 -19.02 -21.49 -0.83
CA ILE A 165 -18.74 -22.59 -1.78
C ILE A 165 -17.43 -23.26 -1.38
N HIS A 166 -16.36 -22.47 -1.25
CA HIS A 166 -15.05 -22.99 -0.87
C HIS A 166 -14.16 -21.88 -0.29
N ALA A 167 -13.94 -21.90 1.03
CA ALA A 167 -13.26 -20.84 1.75
C ALA A 167 -11.83 -20.55 1.26
N ALA A 168 -10.97 -21.59 1.16
CA ALA A 168 -9.58 -21.41 0.76
C ALA A 168 -9.46 -20.84 -0.67
N ALA A 169 -10.08 -21.50 -1.65
CA ALA A 169 -10.19 -21.00 -3.03
C ALA A 169 -10.70 -19.55 -3.14
N ALA A 170 -11.67 -19.15 -2.31
CA ALA A 170 -12.21 -17.79 -2.31
C ALA A 170 -11.19 -16.76 -1.78
N GLN A 171 -10.48 -17.09 -0.71
CA GLN A 171 -9.43 -16.24 -0.15
C GLN A 171 -8.20 -16.15 -1.06
N GLU A 172 -7.85 -17.26 -1.72
CA GLU A 172 -6.81 -17.32 -2.76
C GLU A 172 -7.15 -16.42 -3.96
N ALA A 173 -8.44 -16.28 -4.26
CA ALA A 173 -8.96 -15.46 -5.34
C ALA A 173 -9.12 -13.97 -5.00
N ALA A 174 -8.67 -13.51 -3.83
CA ALA A 174 -8.63 -12.09 -3.49
C ALA A 174 -7.19 -11.57 -3.43
N SER A 175 -6.99 -10.30 -3.82
CA SER A 175 -5.79 -9.54 -3.48
C SER A 175 -5.98 -8.82 -2.15
N TRP A 176 -4.91 -8.70 -1.36
CA TRP A 176 -5.00 -8.25 0.02
C TRP A 176 -4.06 -7.09 0.35
N GLY A 177 -4.54 -6.22 1.24
CA GLY A 177 -3.76 -5.16 1.87
C GLY A 177 -3.33 -4.04 0.94
N ALA A 178 -2.39 -3.23 1.43
CA ALA A 178 -1.90 -2.01 0.79
C ALA A 178 -1.32 -2.25 -0.62
N PHE A 179 -0.66 -3.40 -0.80
CA PHE A 179 0.04 -3.77 -2.02
C PHE A 179 -0.74 -4.73 -2.91
N GLN A 180 -1.90 -5.24 -2.48
CA GLN A 180 -2.75 -6.10 -3.31
C GLN A 180 -2.07 -7.39 -3.82
N VAL A 181 -1.28 -8.04 -2.96
CA VAL A 181 -0.75 -9.37 -3.27
C VAL A 181 -1.89 -10.39 -3.30
N MET A 182 -1.94 -11.20 -4.36
CA MET A 182 -2.97 -12.24 -4.51
C MET A 182 -2.79 -13.38 -3.51
N GLY A 183 -3.90 -13.84 -2.92
CA GLY A 183 -3.93 -14.89 -1.91
C GLY A 183 -3.36 -16.22 -2.40
N TYR A 184 -3.56 -16.60 -3.67
CA TYR A 184 -3.01 -17.84 -4.23
C TYR A 184 -1.47 -17.94 -4.19
N HIS A 185 -0.76 -16.85 -3.89
CA HIS A 185 0.69 -16.88 -3.67
C HIS A 185 1.10 -17.41 -2.29
N TRP A 186 0.18 -17.63 -1.34
CA TRP A 186 0.49 -18.00 0.05
C TRP A 186 1.57 -19.09 0.15
N LYS A 187 1.43 -20.16 -0.65
CA LYS A 187 2.36 -21.30 -0.65
C LYS A 187 3.74 -20.93 -1.19
N ALA A 188 3.78 -20.18 -2.28
CA ALA A 188 5.03 -19.71 -2.88
C ALA A 188 5.76 -18.71 -1.96
N LEU A 189 5.02 -18.00 -1.11
CA LEU A 189 5.57 -17.07 -0.12
C LEU A 189 5.92 -17.75 1.21
N GLY A 190 5.74 -19.07 1.32
CA GLY A 190 6.14 -19.86 2.50
C GLY A 190 5.17 -19.81 3.67
N PHE A 191 3.93 -19.37 3.47
CA PHE A 191 2.89 -19.53 4.48
C PHE A 191 2.46 -21.00 4.60
N ALA A 192 2.03 -21.40 5.80
CA ALA A 192 1.58 -22.78 6.06
C ALA A 192 0.26 -23.10 5.32
N ASP A 193 -0.62 -22.11 5.26
CA ASP A 193 -1.94 -22.15 4.63
C ASP A 193 -2.40 -20.73 4.25
N ILE A 194 -3.54 -20.65 3.55
CA ILE A 194 -4.14 -19.37 3.13
C ILE A 194 -4.66 -18.59 4.34
N GLU A 195 -5.15 -19.25 5.38
CA GLU A 195 -5.64 -18.63 6.61
C GLU A 195 -4.53 -17.84 7.32
N SER A 196 -3.33 -18.41 7.42
CA SER A 196 -2.13 -17.76 7.97
C SER A 196 -1.69 -16.56 7.12
N PHE A 197 -1.78 -16.69 5.79
CA PHE A 197 -1.55 -15.57 4.88
C PHE A 197 -2.55 -14.43 5.15
N VAL A 198 -3.84 -14.74 5.19
CA VAL A 198 -4.91 -13.76 5.43
C VAL A 198 -4.77 -13.12 6.81
N ALA A 199 -4.57 -13.92 7.86
CA ALA A 199 -4.37 -13.43 9.23
C ALA A 199 -3.19 -12.45 9.31
N THR A 200 -2.11 -12.69 8.56
CA THR A 200 -0.99 -11.77 8.47
C THR A 200 -1.39 -10.42 7.89
N GLN A 201 -2.25 -10.38 6.87
CA GLN A 201 -2.72 -9.13 6.27
C GLN A 201 -3.59 -8.30 7.23
N TYR A 202 -4.19 -8.92 8.25
CA TYR A 202 -4.96 -8.24 9.28
C TYR A 202 -4.09 -7.55 10.35
N ARG A 203 -2.84 -7.95 10.52
CA ARG A 203 -1.99 -7.48 11.63
C ARG A 203 -1.61 -6.01 11.48
N SER A 204 -0.91 -5.64 10.41
CA SER A 204 -0.43 -4.27 10.19
C SER A 204 -0.12 -4.00 8.70
N GLU A 205 0.02 -2.73 8.33
CA GLU A 205 0.55 -2.35 7.01
C GLU A 205 2.00 -2.82 6.82
N GLY A 206 2.79 -2.89 7.91
CA GLY A 206 4.15 -3.46 7.88
C GLY A 206 4.17 -4.94 7.51
N ASP A 207 3.23 -5.74 8.04
CA ASP A 207 3.06 -7.14 7.66
C ASP A 207 2.61 -7.30 6.19
N GLN A 208 1.77 -6.38 5.69
CA GLN A 208 1.39 -6.32 4.27
C GLN A 208 2.59 -5.98 3.39
N LEU A 209 3.47 -5.05 3.82
CA LEU A 209 4.74 -4.77 3.14
C LEU A 209 5.69 -5.96 3.18
N ALA A 210 5.80 -6.66 4.30
CA ALA A 210 6.64 -7.85 4.40
C ALA A 210 6.17 -8.94 3.43
N THR A 211 4.86 -9.08 3.24
CA THR A 211 4.25 -9.98 2.24
C THR A 211 4.61 -9.55 0.82
N PHE A 212 4.48 -8.26 0.50
CA PHE A 212 4.92 -7.70 -0.78
C PHE A 212 6.42 -7.90 -1.03
N THR A 213 7.24 -7.71 -0.01
CA THR A 213 8.69 -7.89 -0.05
C THR A 213 9.04 -9.34 -0.40
N ALA A 214 8.38 -10.31 0.23
CA ALA A 214 8.53 -11.72 -0.09
C ALA A 214 8.07 -12.04 -1.53
N PHE A 215 6.99 -11.41 -1.99
CA PHE A 215 6.50 -11.56 -3.35
C PHE A 215 7.50 -11.04 -4.40
N VAL A 216 8.06 -9.85 -4.19
CA VAL A 216 9.09 -9.31 -5.07
C VAL A 216 10.32 -10.21 -5.09
N LEU A 217 10.77 -10.70 -3.93
CA LEU A 217 11.91 -11.63 -3.86
C LEU A 217 11.67 -12.96 -4.57
N ALA A 218 10.45 -13.49 -4.54
CA ALA A 218 10.11 -14.74 -5.20
C ALA A 218 10.15 -14.61 -6.74
N ASP A 219 9.91 -13.42 -7.28
CA ASP A 219 10.08 -13.12 -8.71
C ASP A 219 11.44 -12.48 -8.98
N THR A 220 12.40 -13.32 -9.37
CA THR A 220 13.77 -12.86 -9.67
C THR A 220 13.86 -11.80 -10.77
N THR A 221 12.89 -11.73 -11.69
CA THR A 221 12.88 -10.73 -12.77
C THR A 221 12.36 -9.40 -12.24
N LEU A 222 11.28 -9.43 -11.47
CA LEU A 222 10.74 -8.24 -10.78
C LEU A 222 11.76 -7.66 -9.80
N HIS A 223 12.39 -8.51 -8.98
CA HIS A 223 13.43 -8.10 -8.04
C HIS A 223 14.62 -7.46 -8.75
N ARG A 224 15.11 -8.06 -9.84
CA ARG A 224 16.23 -7.50 -10.61
C ARG A 224 15.86 -6.14 -11.22
N ALA A 225 14.63 -5.97 -11.69
CA ALA A 225 14.14 -4.69 -12.20
C ALA A 225 14.13 -3.61 -11.11
N LEU A 226 13.65 -3.93 -9.91
CA LEU A 226 13.66 -3.03 -8.75
C LEU A 226 15.09 -2.65 -8.35
N LYS A 227 15.98 -3.65 -8.20
CA LYS A 227 17.37 -3.44 -7.78
C LYS A 227 18.17 -2.59 -8.77
N ALA A 228 17.91 -2.77 -10.06
CA ALA A 228 18.47 -1.95 -11.12
C ALA A 228 17.74 -0.61 -11.35
N ARG A 229 16.70 -0.30 -10.54
CA ARG A 229 15.86 0.90 -10.67
C ARG A 229 15.28 1.09 -12.08
N LYS A 230 14.98 -0.02 -12.76
CA LYS A 230 14.33 -0.02 -14.08
C LYS A 230 12.83 0.19 -13.91
N TRP A 231 12.42 1.41 -13.54
CA TRP A 231 11.05 1.74 -13.12
C TRP A 231 9.97 1.33 -14.11
N ALA A 232 10.19 1.54 -15.42
CA ALA A 232 9.28 1.08 -16.46
C ALA A 232 9.14 -0.45 -16.52
N GLN A 233 10.25 -1.18 -16.40
CA GLN A 233 10.23 -2.65 -16.36
C GLN A 233 9.53 -3.15 -15.10
N PHE A 234 9.86 -2.58 -13.94
CA PHE A 234 9.24 -2.92 -12.66
C PHE A 234 7.72 -2.67 -12.69
N ALA A 235 7.30 -1.48 -13.10
CA ALA A 235 5.89 -1.10 -13.19
C ALA A 235 5.13 -1.99 -14.18
N ARG A 236 5.72 -2.35 -15.32
CA ARG A 236 5.10 -3.28 -16.28
C ARG A 236 4.91 -4.67 -15.70
N LEU A 237 5.90 -5.20 -14.99
CA LEU A 237 5.82 -6.54 -14.39
C LEU A 237 4.78 -6.57 -13.27
N TYR A 238 4.69 -5.49 -12.48
CA TYR A 238 3.80 -5.43 -11.33
C TYR A 238 2.36 -5.02 -11.67
N ASN A 239 2.18 -3.92 -12.40
CA ASN A 239 0.88 -3.34 -12.75
C ASN A 239 0.32 -3.85 -14.10
N GLY A 240 1.14 -4.60 -14.85
CA GLY A 240 0.78 -5.15 -16.16
C GLY A 240 1.09 -4.22 -17.34
N PRO A 241 0.74 -4.64 -18.57
CA PRO A 241 1.16 -3.95 -19.80
C PRO A 241 0.68 -2.49 -19.92
N ALA A 242 -0.44 -2.15 -19.29
CA ALA A 242 -1.05 -0.82 -19.32
C ALA A 242 -0.49 0.15 -18.25
N TYR A 243 0.61 -0.19 -17.56
CA TYR A 243 1.17 0.63 -16.48
C TYR A 243 1.43 2.09 -16.88
N ALA A 244 1.83 2.33 -18.14
CA ALA A 244 2.20 3.65 -18.63
C ALA A 244 1.00 4.62 -18.67
N GLU A 245 -0.23 4.12 -18.86
CA GLU A 245 -1.45 4.94 -18.85
C GLU A 245 -1.67 5.65 -17.51
N ASN A 246 -1.15 5.07 -16.43
CA ASN A 246 -1.23 5.61 -15.07
C ASN A 246 0.08 6.27 -14.60
N LEU A 247 1.07 6.41 -15.50
CA LEU A 247 2.38 7.03 -15.26
C LEU A 247 3.16 6.38 -14.09
N TYR A 248 2.96 5.08 -13.85
CA TYR A 248 3.59 4.38 -12.72
C TYR A 248 5.13 4.52 -12.72
N ASP A 249 5.75 4.39 -13.89
CA ASP A 249 7.19 4.54 -14.07
C ASP A 249 7.71 5.92 -13.70
N THR A 250 7.05 6.97 -14.19
CA THR A 250 7.44 8.36 -13.97
C THR A 250 7.22 8.75 -12.52
N LYS A 251 6.12 8.28 -11.90
CA LYS A 251 5.84 8.47 -10.48
C LYS A 251 6.90 7.79 -9.60
N LEU A 252 7.27 6.55 -9.91
CA LEU A 252 8.33 5.82 -9.19
C LEU A 252 9.68 6.53 -9.31
N ALA A 253 10.05 6.95 -10.52
CA ALA A 253 11.32 7.66 -10.77
C ALA A 253 11.40 8.98 -9.99
N ARG A 254 10.33 9.78 -10.04
CA ARG A 254 10.24 11.05 -9.31
C ARG A 254 10.27 10.85 -7.79
N ALA A 255 9.48 9.90 -7.28
CA ALA A 255 9.46 9.60 -5.86
C ALA A 255 10.84 9.14 -5.37
N TYR A 256 11.53 8.28 -6.15
CA TYR A 256 12.89 7.87 -5.84
C TYR A 256 13.85 9.06 -5.76
N ALA A 257 13.87 9.93 -6.78
CA ALA A 257 14.76 11.09 -6.81
C ALA A 257 14.56 11.99 -5.59
N ARG A 258 13.29 12.23 -5.19
CA ARG A 258 12.96 12.98 -3.99
C ARG A 258 13.51 12.33 -2.71
N PHE A 259 13.30 11.03 -2.53
CA PHE A 259 13.76 10.32 -1.34
C PHE A 259 15.27 10.07 -1.31
N ALA A 260 15.93 10.05 -2.48
CA ALA A 260 17.38 9.95 -2.61
C ALA A 260 18.09 11.30 -2.40
N GLY A 261 17.36 12.42 -2.29
CA GLY A 261 17.94 13.75 -2.22
C GLY A 261 18.54 14.22 -3.56
N GLU A 262 18.07 13.65 -4.66
CA GLU A 262 18.54 13.94 -6.03
C GLU A 262 17.63 14.96 -6.75
N GLU A 263 16.59 15.48 -6.09
CA GLU A 263 15.81 16.60 -6.62
C GLU A 263 16.67 17.87 -6.62
N SER A 264 17.06 18.32 -7.82
CA SER A 264 17.44 19.72 -8.05
C SER A 264 16.29 20.59 -7.56
N GLU A 265 16.56 21.53 -6.65
CA GLU A 265 15.64 22.62 -6.32
C GLU A 265 15.34 23.41 -7.59
N ALA A 266 14.31 23.00 -8.33
CA ALA A 266 13.78 23.77 -9.44
C ALA A 266 13.12 25.01 -8.83
N VAL A 267 13.88 26.10 -8.86
CA VAL A 267 13.43 27.46 -8.58
C VAL A 267 12.17 27.75 -9.40
N ALA A 268 11.10 28.10 -8.71
CA ALA A 268 10.03 28.96 -9.23
C ALA A 268 9.44 29.74 -8.04
#